data_AF-A0A9P1EJJ2-F1
#
_entry.id   AF-A0A9P1EJJ2-F1
#
_cell.length_a   1.000
_cell.length_b   1.000
_cell.length_c   1.000
_cell.angle_alpha   90.00
_cell.angle_beta   90.00
_cell.angle_gamma   90.00
#
_symmetry.space_group_name_H-M   'P 1'
#
loop_
_entity.id
_entity.type
_entity.pdbx_description
1 polymer ?
#
loop_
_entity_poly.entity_id
_entity_poly.type
_entity_poly.pdbx_seq_one_letter_code
_entity_poly.pdbx_strand_id
1 'polypeptide(L)'
;MAPKGESAKKVDPKAQAAKVAKAVKGTTFKRKGKKIRTKVTFHRPRTLKKERNPKYPRISAPPRNKLDHFQILKYPLTTESAMKKIEDNNTLVFIVDIRADKKKIKNAVNKMYGIMTKKVNTLI
;
A
#
# COMPACT_ATOMS: atom_id res chain seq x y z
N MET A 1 37.95 -0.57 82.11
CA MET A 1 37.81 -1.93 81.55
C MET A 1 36.35 -2.10 81.08
N ALA A 2 36.19 -2.16 79.75
CA ALA A 2 35.05 -2.51 78.88
C ALA A 2 33.59 -2.00 79.12
N PRO A 3 32.97 -1.34 78.11
CA PRO A 3 31.52 -1.08 78.06
C PRO A 3 30.72 -2.29 77.54
N LYS A 4 29.52 -2.52 78.10
CA LYS A 4 28.56 -3.54 77.64
C LYS A 4 27.89 -3.08 76.35
N GLY A 5 28.09 -3.83 75.26
CA GLY A 5 27.51 -3.57 73.94
C GLY A 5 26.05 -3.99 73.84
N GLU A 6 25.24 -3.10 73.26
CA GLU A 6 23.84 -3.32 72.91
C GLU A 6 23.72 -4.43 71.85
N SER A 7 22.90 -5.45 72.15
CA SER A 7 22.60 -6.54 71.23
C SER A 7 21.53 -6.11 70.22
N ALA A 8 21.97 -5.90 68.97
CA ALA A 8 21.10 -5.65 67.83
C ALA A 8 20.03 -6.76 67.69
N LYS A 9 18.75 -6.37 67.71
CA LYS A 9 17.60 -7.24 67.47
C LYS A 9 17.75 -7.95 66.11
N LYS A 10 17.86 -9.28 66.13
CA LYS A 10 17.86 -10.13 64.93
C LYS A 10 16.50 -9.99 64.22
N VAL A 11 16.50 -9.38 63.05
CA VAL A 11 15.31 -9.26 62.19
C VAL A 11 14.91 -10.66 61.71
N ASP A 12 13.62 -10.99 61.73
CA ASP A 12 13.14 -12.33 61.37
C ASP A 12 13.64 -12.77 59.98
N PRO A 13 14.34 -13.92 59.87
CA PRO A 13 14.95 -14.35 58.62
C PRO A 13 13.91 -14.57 57.51
N LYS A 14 12.67 -14.93 57.88
CA LYS A 14 11.55 -15.10 56.95
C LYS A 14 11.08 -13.77 56.34
N ALA A 15 11.07 -12.70 57.14
CA ALA A 15 10.72 -11.36 56.67
C ALA A 15 11.83 -10.76 55.79
N GLN A 16 13.09 -11.05 56.11
CA GLN A 16 14.24 -10.66 55.31
C GLN A 16 14.26 -11.42 53.96
N ALA A 17 13.98 -12.73 53.97
CA ALA A 17 13.83 -13.53 52.75
C ALA A 17 12.69 -13.05 51.84
N ALA A 18 11.54 -12.68 52.42
CA ALA A 18 10.40 -12.14 51.67
C ALA A 18 10.72 -10.78 51.02
N LYS A 19 11.47 -9.91 51.73
CA LYS A 19 11.94 -8.62 51.20
C LYS A 19 12.95 -8.80 50.06
N VAL A 20 13.89 -9.73 50.21
CA VAL A 20 14.89 -10.06 49.15
C VAL A 20 14.20 -10.67 47.92
N ALA A 21 13.25 -11.58 48.11
CA ALA A 21 12.50 -12.19 47.00
C ALA A 21 11.68 -11.16 46.21
N LYS A 22 11.07 -10.18 46.91
CA LYS A 22 10.39 -9.05 46.26
C LYS A 22 11.36 -8.16 45.48
N ALA A 23 12.56 -7.91 46.01
CA ALA A 23 13.60 -7.13 45.32
C ALA A 23 14.13 -7.83 44.06
N VAL A 24 14.31 -9.16 44.08
CA VAL A 24 14.80 -9.95 42.93
C VAL A 24 13.76 -10.06 41.82
N LYS A 25 12.47 -10.18 42.16
CA LYS A 25 11.37 -10.26 41.19
C LYS A 25 10.90 -8.90 40.69
N GLY A 26 11.14 -7.84 41.47
CA GLY A 26 10.53 -6.51 41.28
C GLY A 26 11.19 -5.63 40.23
N THR A 27 12.36 -5.99 39.70
CA THR A 27 12.99 -5.18 38.66
C THR A 27 12.77 -5.78 37.28
N THR A 28 11.65 -5.42 36.66
CA THR A 28 11.49 -5.39 35.20
C THR A 28 12.37 -4.30 34.58
N PHE A 29 13.66 -4.25 34.95
CA PHE A 29 14.63 -3.76 34.00
C PHE A 29 14.48 -4.68 32.79
N LYS A 30 14.34 -4.08 31.60
CA LYS A 30 14.42 -4.80 30.33
C LYS A 30 15.84 -5.38 30.19
N ARG A 31 16.21 -6.35 31.02
CA ARG A 31 17.35 -7.23 30.79
C ARG A 31 17.00 -7.86 29.46
N LYS A 32 17.67 -7.42 28.38
CA LYS A 32 17.56 -8.07 27.08
C LYS A 32 17.98 -9.52 27.34
N GLY A 33 17.00 -10.41 27.45
CA GLY A 33 17.26 -11.83 27.58
C GLY A 33 18.18 -12.29 26.45
N LYS A 34 19.01 -13.30 26.71
CA LYS A 34 19.89 -13.87 25.69
C LYS A 34 19.03 -14.31 24.50
N LYS A 35 19.24 -13.71 23.32
CA LYS A 35 18.50 -14.06 22.10
C LYS A 35 19.00 -15.42 21.59
N ILE A 36 18.24 -16.48 21.83
CA ILE A 36 18.56 -17.84 21.35
C ILE A 36 18.22 -17.93 19.86
N ARG A 37 19.16 -18.43 19.06
CA ARG A 37 18.97 -18.73 17.63
C ARG A 37 18.71 -20.23 17.50
N THR A 38 17.53 -20.63 17.04
CA THR A 38 17.11 -22.04 16.94
C THR A 38 17.41 -22.67 15.57
N LYS A 39 17.69 -21.85 14.55
CA LYS A 39 18.07 -22.31 13.20
C LYS A 39 19.58 -22.28 13.02
N VAL A 40 20.11 -23.25 12.28
CA VAL A 40 21.53 -23.32 11.89
C VAL A 40 21.88 -22.23 10.86
N THR A 41 20.91 -21.79 10.05
CA THR A 41 21.09 -20.79 9.00
C THR A 41 20.82 -19.36 9.47
N PHE A 42 21.80 -18.48 9.28
CA PHE A 42 21.68 -17.07 9.61
C PHE A 42 20.94 -16.30 8.51
N HIS A 43 19.84 -15.64 8.87
CA HIS A 43 19.06 -14.81 7.95
C HIS A 43 19.30 -13.33 8.25
N ARG A 44 19.40 -12.51 7.19
CA ARG A 44 19.49 -11.06 7.34
C ARG A 44 18.27 -10.55 8.11
N PRO A 45 18.45 -9.83 9.23
CA PRO A 45 17.32 -9.29 9.99
C PRO A 45 16.56 -8.28 9.13
N ARG A 46 15.23 -8.31 9.22
CA ARG A 46 14.40 -7.27 8.59
C ARG A 46 14.71 -5.94 9.26
N THR A 47 15.03 -4.97 8.44
CA THR A 47 15.36 -3.60 8.83
C THR A 47 14.25 -2.67 8.35
N LEU A 48 14.12 -1.52 9.01
CA LEU A 48 13.19 -0.49 8.56
C LEU A 48 13.64 0.04 7.19
N LYS A 49 12.76 -0.09 6.20
CA LYS A 49 12.96 0.50 4.87
C LYS A 49 12.10 1.76 4.80
N LYS A 50 12.74 2.93 4.69
CA LYS A 50 12.03 4.20 4.50
C LYS A 50 11.56 4.29 3.05
N GLU A 51 10.40 4.91 2.85
CA GLU A 51 9.93 5.27 1.51
C GLU A 51 10.82 6.35 0.89
N ARG A 52 10.79 6.46 -0.43
CA ARG A 52 11.58 7.47 -1.15
C ARG A 52 10.95 8.85 -0.96
N ASN A 53 11.64 9.72 -0.22
CA ASN A 53 11.27 11.13 -0.07
C ASN A 53 12.37 12.02 -0.71
N PRO A 54 12.27 12.32 -2.02
CA PRO A 54 13.27 13.15 -2.69
C PRO A 54 13.16 14.61 -2.23
N LYS A 55 14.31 15.30 -2.10
CA LYS A 55 14.34 16.72 -1.66
C LYS A 55 13.71 17.68 -2.68
N TYR A 56 13.67 17.28 -3.95
CA TYR A 56 13.09 18.06 -5.05
C TYR A 56 12.44 17.10 -6.06
N PRO A 57 11.37 17.53 -6.77
CA PRO A 57 10.78 16.73 -7.83
C PRO A 57 11.74 16.59 -9.01
N ARG A 58 11.79 15.41 -9.63
CA ARG A 58 12.65 15.18 -10.82
C ARG A 58 12.18 15.91 -12.07
N ILE A 59 10.88 16.20 -12.14
CA ILE A 59 10.24 16.88 -13.25
C ILE A 59 9.45 18.04 -12.63
N SER A 60 9.61 19.24 -13.20
CA SER A 60 8.96 20.46 -12.68
C SER A 60 7.45 20.45 -12.84
N ALA A 61 6.94 19.90 -13.95
CA ALA A 61 5.52 19.82 -14.25
C ALA A 61 5.11 18.42 -14.76
N PRO A 62 3.90 17.94 -14.41
CA PRO A 62 3.40 16.67 -14.93
C PRO A 62 3.11 16.77 -16.44
N PRO A 63 3.37 15.69 -17.21
CA PRO A 63 3.07 15.69 -18.64
C PRO A 63 1.57 15.66 -18.91
N ARG A 64 1.14 16.33 -19.99
CA ARG A 64 -0.25 16.26 -20.46
C ARG A 64 -0.61 14.85 -20.95
N ASN A 65 -1.86 14.44 -20.76
CA ASN A 65 -2.36 13.23 -21.38
C ASN A 65 -2.45 13.43 -22.90
N LYS A 66 -1.76 12.58 -23.67
CA LYS A 66 -1.76 12.62 -25.14
C LYS A 66 -2.93 11.87 -25.78
N LEU A 67 -3.55 10.94 -25.03
CA LEU A 67 -4.70 10.15 -25.48
C LEU A 67 -5.97 10.71 -24.82
N ASP A 68 -6.43 11.83 -25.35
CA ASP A 68 -7.70 12.44 -24.98
C ASP A 68 -8.86 11.90 -25.83
N HIS A 69 -10.07 12.40 -25.58
CA HIS A 69 -11.29 11.89 -26.19
C HIS A 69 -11.32 12.10 -27.71
N PHE A 70 -10.74 13.20 -28.19
CA PHE A 70 -10.60 13.51 -29.61
C PHE A 70 -9.59 12.60 -30.31
N GLN A 71 -8.46 12.28 -29.66
CA GLN A 71 -7.49 11.36 -30.25
C GLN A 71 -8.02 9.91 -30.26
N ILE A 72 -8.81 9.54 -29.24
CA ILE A 72 -9.41 8.20 -29.15
C ILE A 72 -10.43 7.96 -30.26
N LEU A 73 -11.38 8.90 -30.46
CA LEU A 73 -12.43 8.80 -31.48
C LEU A 73 -12.05 9.67 -32.68
N LYS A 74 -11.51 9.06 -33.74
CA LYS A 74 -11.04 9.81 -34.90
C LYS A 74 -12.18 10.29 -35.78
N TYR A 75 -13.00 9.37 -36.27
CA TYR A 75 -14.16 9.68 -37.09
C TYR A 75 -15.17 8.50 -37.11
N PRO A 76 -16.47 8.77 -37.32
CA PRO A 76 -17.45 7.73 -37.56
C PRO A 76 -17.20 7.07 -38.93
N LEU A 77 -17.39 5.76 -39.01
CA LEU A 77 -17.29 5.04 -40.27
C LEU A 77 -18.63 5.11 -41.00
N THR A 78 -18.64 5.66 -42.21
CA THR A 78 -19.86 5.95 -42.99
C THR A 78 -20.01 5.02 -44.21
N THR A 79 -19.61 3.76 -44.09
CA THR A 79 -19.82 2.75 -45.15
C THR A 79 -21.26 2.24 -45.12
N GLU A 80 -21.76 1.70 -46.24
CA GLU A 80 -23.11 1.11 -46.31
C GLU A 80 -23.36 0.07 -45.21
N SER A 81 -22.37 -0.79 -44.95
CA SER A 81 -22.40 -1.78 -43.88
C SER A 81 -22.46 -1.17 -42.48
N ALA A 82 -21.86 0.02 -42.27
CA ALA A 82 -21.91 0.74 -41.01
C ALA A 82 -23.27 1.44 -40.85
N MET A 83 -23.78 2.08 -41.91
CA MET A 83 -25.10 2.70 -41.93
C MET A 83 -26.19 1.66 -41.62
N LYS A 84 -26.12 0.48 -42.24
CA LYS A 84 -27.04 -0.64 -41.93
C LYS A 84 -27.00 -1.04 -40.46
N LYS A 85 -25.82 -1.04 -39.82
CA LYS A 85 -25.68 -1.35 -38.38
C LYS A 85 -26.24 -0.29 -37.44
N ILE A 86 -26.38 0.95 -37.91
CA ILE A 86 -27.03 2.03 -37.15
C ILE A 86 -28.54 1.75 -37.10
N GLU A 87 -29.13 1.35 -38.22
CA GLU A 87 -30.56 1.08 -38.35
C GLU A 87 -30.96 -0.24 -37.67
N ASP A 88 -30.32 -1.36 -38.04
CA ASP A 88 -30.75 -2.69 -37.62
C ASP A 88 -30.47 -2.96 -36.13
N ASN A 89 -29.29 -2.57 -35.66
CA ASN A 89 -28.76 -2.98 -34.36
C ASN A 89 -28.62 -1.83 -33.36
N ASN A 90 -28.90 -0.59 -33.76
CA ASN A 90 -28.63 0.62 -32.97
C ASN A 90 -27.17 0.67 -32.50
N THR A 91 -26.23 0.42 -33.42
CA THR A 91 -24.79 0.45 -33.15
C THR A 91 -24.07 1.45 -34.05
N LEU A 92 -23.33 2.37 -33.43
CA LEU A 92 -22.44 3.29 -34.13
C LEU A 92 -21.07 2.63 -34.36
N VAL A 93 -20.51 2.82 -35.56
CA VAL A 93 -19.18 2.31 -35.92
C VAL A 93 -18.21 3.49 -36.02
N PHE A 94 -17.08 3.41 -35.33
CA PHE A 94 -16.05 4.45 -35.33
C PHE A 94 -14.70 3.86 -35.70
N ILE A 95 -13.88 4.67 -36.38
CA ILE A 95 -12.44 4.46 -36.47
C ILE A 95 -11.79 5.10 -35.25
N VAL A 96 -10.95 4.33 -34.55
CA VAL A 96 -10.35 4.70 -33.27
C VAL A 96 -8.83 4.58 -33.29
N ASP A 97 -8.16 5.12 -32.28
CA ASP A 97 -6.74 4.88 -32.07
C ASP A 97 -6.46 3.44 -31.63
N ILE A 98 -5.40 2.83 -32.17
CA ILE A 98 -5.02 1.42 -31.92
C ILE A 98 -4.72 1.17 -30.43
N ARG A 99 -4.29 2.21 -29.69
CA ARG A 99 -3.94 2.11 -28.27
C ARG A 99 -5.16 2.25 -27.34
N ALA A 100 -6.36 2.45 -27.89
CA ALA A 100 -7.57 2.71 -27.12
C ALA A 100 -8.26 1.41 -26.69
N ASP A 101 -8.40 1.24 -25.38
CA ASP A 101 -9.17 0.12 -24.80
C ASP A 101 -10.67 0.40 -24.85
N LYS A 102 -11.49 -0.65 -24.78
CA LYS A 102 -12.97 -0.56 -24.72
C LYS A 102 -13.49 0.41 -23.66
N LYS A 103 -12.84 0.48 -22.49
CA LYS A 103 -13.20 1.41 -21.41
C LYS A 103 -12.94 2.87 -21.79
N LYS A 104 -11.82 3.15 -22.46
CA LYS A 104 -11.46 4.50 -22.93
C LYS A 104 -12.43 4.96 -24.01
N ILE A 105 -12.76 4.09 -24.96
CA ILE A 105 -13.73 4.35 -26.04
C ILE A 105 -15.12 4.63 -25.44
N LYS A 106 -15.60 3.80 -24.51
CA LYS A 106 -16.88 4.02 -23.81
C LYS A 106 -16.94 5.41 -23.16
N ASN A 107 -15.87 5.79 -22.45
CA ASN A 107 -15.80 7.09 -21.79
C ASN A 107 -15.71 8.25 -22.78
N ALA A 108 -15.01 8.06 -23.90
CA ALA A 108 -14.90 9.07 -24.95
C ALA A 108 -16.23 9.31 -25.66
N VAL A 109 -16.97 8.25 -26.01
CA VAL A 109 -18.29 8.37 -26.63
C VAL A 109 -19.27 9.09 -25.69
N ASN A 110 -19.26 8.72 -24.40
CA ASN A 110 -20.11 9.37 -23.41
C ASN A 110 -19.78 10.87 -23.23
N LYS A 111 -18.50 11.24 -23.26
CA LYS A 111 -18.09 12.64 -23.10
C LYS A 111 -18.32 13.50 -24.34
N MET A 112 -18.04 12.95 -25.52
CA MET A 112 -18.14 13.67 -26.79
C MET A 112 -19.59 13.85 -27.24
N TYR A 113 -20.42 12.82 -27.04
CA TYR A 113 -21.77 12.77 -27.59
C TYR A 113 -22.86 12.68 -26.51
N GLY A 114 -22.52 12.54 -25.23
CA GLY A 114 -23.51 12.41 -24.14
C GLY A 114 -24.25 11.07 -24.12
N ILE A 115 -23.76 10.05 -24.85
CA ILE A 115 -24.48 8.79 -25.07
C ILE A 115 -24.00 7.71 -24.10
N MET A 116 -24.94 7.07 -23.40
CA MET A 116 -24.66 5.88 -22.60
C MET A 116 -24.51 4.63 -23.47
N THR A 117 -23.29 4.08 -23.52
CA THR A 117 -23.03 2.86 -24.30
C THR A 117 -23.30 1.58 -23.51
N LYS A 118 -24.06 0.65 -24.11
CA LYS A 118 -24.32 -0.67 -23.52
C LYS A 118 -23.07 -1.56 -23.56
N LYS A 119 -22.54 -1.81 -24.76
CA LYS A 119 -21.33 -2.63 -25.00
C LYS A 119 -20.45 -1.99 -26.07
N VAL A 120 -19.16 -2.31 -26.07
CA VAL A 120 -18.18 -1.87 -27.08
C VAL A 120 -17.46 -3.09 -27.64
N ASN A 121 -17.47 -3.21 -28.96
CA ASN A 121 -16.74 -4.23 -29.71
C ASN A 121 -15.61 -3.54 -30.51
N THR A 122 -14.46 -4.19 -30.61
CA THR A 122 -13.26 -3.65 -31.26
C THR A 122 -12.66 -4.73 -32.15
N LEU A 123 -12.18 -4.35 -33.33
CA LEU A 123 -11.52 -5.18 -34.33
C LEU A 123 -10.26 -4.43 -34.79
N ILE A 124 -9.23 -5.15 -35.28
CA ILE A 124 -8.00 -4.60 -35.87
C ILE A 124 -7.90 -5.15 -37.29
#